data_AF-A0A643EWI9-F1
#
_entry.id   AF-A0A643EWI9-F1
#
_cell.length_a   1.000
_cell.length_b   1.000
_cell.length_c   1.000
_cell.angle_alpha   90.00
_cell.angle_beta   90.00
_cell.angle_gamma   90.00
#
_symmetry.space_group_name_H-M   'P 1'
#
loop_
_entity.id
_entity.type
_entity.pdbx_description
1 polymer ?
#
loop_
_entity_poly.entity_id
_entity_poly.type
_entity_poly.pdbx_seq_one_letter_code
_entity_poly.pdbx_strand_id
1 'polypeptide(L)'
;MLEPLHISRDLVIKSAFISAVTNFDYAIANIFPLLDRFGEQRKAQSKKFYDRLRNDIVSGCVMPPITLAFVNPALSTEADPEVLSEFINNNIADGYILDGMQRMITLKDASTLNGYVGTRTLYVNVIVAERYDLLLYRMITLNNGQKPMTARHQIEMLTKGAIDISGTNLEVVSEKQTELTKIRNAFRMSDVAEAYTAYLSDSLHNQNTKIIESKLDEILVGRVMESDITNAQYTFSEILTEIARLQSVDQNRDWLRQVNNLIGFTVGAKRSLNDIRAVNPADFSQKIITFEAAFDAINTSKVNVGKYRRELSRHYIENIAELAAFDQSQLEELFFNETMTD
;
A
#
# COMPACT_ATOMS: atom_id res chain seq x y z
N MET A 1 -29.18 -3.40 -2.16
CA MET A 1 -28.40 -2.24 -1.68
C MET A 1 -27.85 -2.58 -0.30
N LEU A 2 -26.90 -1.80 0.21
CA LEU A 2 -26.46 -1.85 1.60
C LEU A 2 -27.35 -0.92 2.43
N GLU A 3 -27.98 -1.48 3.46
CA GLU A 3 -28.85 -0.77 4.39
C GLU A 3 -28.09 -0.55 5.71
N PRO A 4 -27.92 0.69 6.19
CA PRO A 4 -27.16 0.98 7.39
C PRO A 4 -27.92 0.53 8.64
N LEU A 5 -27.22 -0.10 9.58
CA LEU A 5 -27.73 -0.48 10.90
C LEU A 5 -27.18 0.41 12.01
N HIS A 6 -25.90 0.78 11.92
CA HIS A 6 -25.22 1.56 12.94
C HIS A 6 -24.03 2.30 12.34
N ILE A 7 -23.74 3.48 12.87
CA ILE A 7 -22.56 4.26 12.51
C ILE A 7 -21.68 4.52 13.73
N SER A 8 -20.37 4.46 13.53
CA SER A 8 -19.36 4.82 14.51
C SER A 8 -18.21 5.55 13.84
N ARG A 9 -17.33 6.14 14.64
CA ARG A 9 -16.06 6.70 14.17
C ARG A 9 -14.89 5.92 14.75
N ASP A 10 -13.95 5.59 13.89
CA ASP A 10 -12.65 5.04 14.28
C ASP A 10 -11.63 6.18 14.27
N LEU A 11 -11.23 6.60 15.47
CA LEU A 11 -10.29 7.71 15.67
C LEU A 11 -8.83 7.32 15.35
N VAL A 12 -8.50 6.04 15.39
CA VAL A 12 -7.13 5.56 15.14
C VAL A 12 -6.81 5.66 13.65
N ILE A 13 -7.75 5.24 12.81
CA ILE A 13 -7.59 5.27 11.34
C ILE A 13 -8.40 6.37 10.66
N LYS A 14 -8.88 7.35 11.42
CA LYS A 14 -9.61 8.55 10.94
C LYS A 14 -10.65 8.17 9.89
N SER A 15 -11.60 7.33 10.31
CA SER A 15 -12.59 6.75 9.39
C SER A 15 -13.99 6.70 9.96
N ALA A 16 -14.97 6.84 9.07
CA ALA A 16 -16.35 6.52 9.36
C ALA A 16 -16.53 5.01 9.22
N PHE A 17 -17.23 4.41 10.19
CA PHE A 17 -17.52 2.99 10.22
C PHE A 17 -19.03 2.77 10.19
N ILE A 18 -19.50 1.95 9.26
CA ILE A 18 -20.91 1.62 9.14
C ILE A 18 -21.06 0.12 9.27
N SER A 19 -21.88 -0.33 10.21
CA SER A 19 -22.43 -1.67 10.17
C SER A 19 -23.69 -1.61 9.33
N ALA A 20 -23.79 -2.49 8.34
CA ALA A 20 -24.86 -2.54 7.36
C ALA A 20 -25.30 -3.98 7.12
N VAL A 21 -26.45 -4.13 6.46
CA VAL A 21 -26.93 -5.41 5.94
C VAL A 21 -27.23 -5.32 4.46
N THR A 22 -27.13 -6.47 3.81
CA THR A 22 -27.61 -6.68 2.45
C THR A 22 -28.09 -8.13 2.31
N ASN A 23 -28.40 -8.59 1.10
CA ASN A 23 -28.69 -10.00 0.84
C ASN A 23 -27.61 -10.68 -0.01
N PHE A 24 -27.62 -12.01 -0.02
CA PHE A 24 -26.61 -12.80 -0.71
C PHE A 24 -26.56 -12.52 -2.22
N ASP A 25 -27.72 -12.36 -2.87
CA ASP A 25 -27.76 -12.08 -4.32
C ASP A 25 -27.15 -10.72 -4.66
N TYR A 26 -27.44 -9.69 -3.87
CA TYR A 26 -26.84 -8.38 -4.03
C TYR A 26 -25.32 -8.44 -3.82
N ALA A 27 -24.87 -9.17 -2.80
CA ALA A 27 -23.44 -9.35 -2.53
C ALA A 27 -22.73 -10.07 -3.68
N ILE A 28 -23.34 -11.10 -4.26
CA ILE A 28 -22.79 -11.79 -5.44
C ILE A 28 -22.75 -10.88 -6.66
N ALA A 29 -23.76 -10.03 -6.86
CA ALA A 29 -23.82 -9.16 -8.02
C ALA A 29 -22.87 -7.94 -7.92
N ASN A 30 -22.68 -7.38 -6.72
CA ASN A 30 -22.03 -6.07 -6.55
C ASN A 30 -20.75 -6.10 -5.71
N ILE A 31 -20.63 -7.03 -4.75
CA ILE A 31 -19.45 -7.14 -3.88
C ILE A 31 -18.45 -8.17 -4.43
N PHE A 32 -18.93 -9.30 -4.94
CA PHE A 32 -18.06 -10.34 -5.50
C PHE A 32 -17.15 -9.83 -6.64
N PRO A 33 -17.60 -8.97 -7.58
CA PRO A 33 -16.73 -8.40 -8.61
C PRO A 33 -15.52 -7.62 -8.06
N LEU A 34 -15.59 -7.12 -6.83
CA LEU A 34 -14.48 -6.41 -6.19
C LEU A 34 -13.27 -7.31 -5.91
N LEU A 35 -13.45 -8.64 -5.95
CA LEU A 35 -12.33 -9.59 -5.86
C LEU A 35 -11.35 -9.46 -7.04
N ASP A 36 -11.85 -9.08 -8.23
CA ASP A 36 -11.04 -9.01 -9.44
C ASP A 36 -10.16 -7.74 -9.49
N ARG A 37 -10.45 -6.72 -8.68
CA ARG A 37 -9.61 -5.51 -8.54
C ARG A 37 -8.21 -5.80 -8.00
N PHE A 38 -8.02 -6.92 -7.30
CA PHE A 38 -6.78 -7.19 -6.59
C PHE A 38 -5.74 -8.00 -7.39
N GLY A 39 -6.16 -8.71 -8.44
CA GLY A 39 -5.28 -9.58 -9.22
C GLY A 39 -4.75 -10.80 -8.43
N GLU A 40 -4.49 -11.88 -9.15
CA GLU A 40 -4.18 -13.25 -8.69
C GLU A 40 -4.48 -13.62 -7.23
N GLN A 41 -5.61 -14.30 -7.09
CA GLN A 41 -6.00 -15.03 -5.90
C GLN A 41 -4.97 -16.11 -5.55
N ARG A 42 -4.73 -16.34 -4.26
CA ARG A 42 -4.16 -17.61 -3.80
C ARG A 42 -4.95 -18.75 -4.44
N LYS A 43 -4.26 -19.75 -4.98
CA LYS A 43 -4.87 -21.06 -5.32
C LYS A 43 -5.78 -21.47 -4.16
N ALA A 44 -7.04 -21.76 -4.48
CA ALA A 44 -8.04 -22.20 -3.52
C ALA A 44 -7.41 -23.23 -2.55
N GLN A 45 -7.55 -22.99 -1.24
CA GLN A 45 -7.16 -23.98 -0.24
C GLN A 45 -7.94 -25.30 -0.46
N SER A 46 -7.50 -26.39 0.20
CA SER A 46 -8.00 -27.74 -0.06
C SER A 46 -9.54 -27.83 -0.18
N LYS A 47 -10.01 -28.47 -1.25
CA LYS A 47 -11.42 -28.66 -1.64
C LYS A 47 -12.38 -28.96 -0.45
N LYS A 48 -11.93 -29.80 0.50
CA LYS A 48 -12.73 -30.27 1.65
C LYS A 48 -13.17 -29.18 2.64
N PHE A 49 -12.38 -28.12 2.86
CA PHE A 49 -12.76 -27.09 3.84
C PHE A 49 -13.88 -26.19 3.29
N TYR A 50 -13.81 -25.87 2.00
CA TYR A 50 -14.85 -25.12 1.30
C TYR A 50 -16.14 -25.92 1.17
N ASP A 51 -16.07 -27.24 0.95
CA ASP A 51 -17.26 -28.11 0.88
C ASP A 51 -18.16 -27.94 2.11
N ARG A 52 -17.57 -27.90 3.32
CA ARG A 52 -18.32 -27.74 4.56
C ARG A 52 -18.98 -26.38 4.67
N LEU A 53 -18.23 -25.29 4.48
CA LEU A 53 -18.79 -23.94 4.59
C LEU A 53 -19.87 -23.68 3.53
N ARG A 54 -19.72 -24.22 2.32
CA ARG A 54 -20.78 -24.15 1.28
C ARG A 54 -22.07 -24.81 1.74
N ASN A 55 -21.97 -26.02 2.28
CA ASN A 55 -23.13 -26.74 2.80
C ASN A 55 -23.74 -26.03 4.01
N ASP A 56 -22.93 -25.46 4.89
CA ASP A 56 -23.40 -24.69 6.05
C ASP A 56 -24.17 -23.43 5.59
N ILE A 57 -23.71 -22.73 4.54
CA ILE A 57 -24.41 -21.59 3.94
C ILE A 57 -25.79 -22.02 3.42
N VAL A 58 -25.87 -23.12 2.68
CA VAL A 58 -27.14 -23.67 2.20
C VAL A 58 -28.04 -24.11 3.36
N SER A 59 -27.45 -24.65 4.42
CA SER A 59 -28.18 -25.16 5.60
C SER A 59 -28.70 -24.06 6.52
N GLY A 60 -28.38 -22.79 6.28
CA GLY A 60 -28.89 -21.69 7.11
C GLY A 60 -27.86 -21.03 8.02
N CYS A 61 -26.55 -21.24 7.83
CA CYS A 61 -25.55 -20.59 8.69
C CYS A 61 -25.60 -19.07 8.55
N VAL A 62 -25.35 -18.35 9.65
CA VAL A 62 -25.15 -16.89 9.62
C VAL A 62 -23.70 -16.64 9.29
N MET A 63 -23.44 -16.00 8.15
CA MET A 63 -22.08 -15.70 7.71
C MET A 63 -21.49 -14.56 8.57
N PRO A 64 -20.22 -14.67 9.01
CA PRO A 64 -19.52 -13.54 9.60
C PRO A 64 -19.43 -12.35 8.63
N PRO A 65 -19.36 -11.11 9.11
CA PRO A 65 -19.54 -9.91 8.28
C PRO A 65 -18.40 -9.66 7.30
N ILE A 66 -18.72 -9.35 6.05
CA ILE A 66 -17.72 -8.91 5.06
C ILE A 66 -17.31 -7.48 5.38
N THR A 67 -16.02 -7.16 5.32
CA THR A 67 -15.55 -5.78 5.54
C THR A 67 -15.19 -5.15 4.20
N LEU A 68 -15.91 -4.10 3.83
CA LEU A 68 -15.62 -3.23 2.70
C LEU A 68 -14.87 -1.99 3.17
N ALA A 69 -14.01 -1.47 2.30
CA ALA A 69 -13.28 -0.23 2.54
C ALA A 69 -13.39 0.71 1.33
N PHE A 70 -13.44 2.00 1.62
CA PHE A 70 -13.42 3.12 0.69
C PHE A 70 -12.42 4.16 1.21
N VAL A 71 -11.85 4.94 0.30
CA VAL A 71 -11.03 6.10 0.64
C VAL A 71 -11.76 7.35 0.17
N ASN A 72 -12.15 8.20 1.11
CA ASN A 72 -12.78 9.48 0.83
C ASN A 72 -12.50 10.44 2.01
N PRO A 73 -11.54 11.37 1.85
CA PRO A 73 -11.20 12.34 2.89
C PRO A 73 -12.39 13.18 3.37
N ALA A 74 -13.32 13.53 2.49
CA ALA A 74 -14.47 14.38 2.84
C ALA A 74 -15.49 13.64 3.69
N LEU A 75 -15.68 12.34 3.45
CA LEU A 75 -16.65 11.50 4.15
C LEU A 75 -16.06 10.67 5.29
N SER A 76 -14.74 10.75 5.52
CA SER A 76 -14.05 9.97 6.56
C SER A 76 -14.45 10.34 7.99
N THR A 77 -15.06 11.51 8.17
CA THR A 77 -15.59 11.99 9.45
C THR A 77 -17.11 12.10 9.44
N GLU A 78 -17.78 11.68 8.36
CA GLU A 78 -19.24 11.75 8.28
C GLU A 78 -19.88 10.90 9.39
N ALA A 79 -20.97 11.41 9.96
CA ALA A 79 -21.74 10.77 11.01
C ALA A 79 -23.22 10.55 10.63
N ASP A 80 -23.64 11.01 9.45
CA ASP A 80 -24.96 10.71 8.89
C ASP A 80 -24.96 9.35 8.17
N PRO A 81 -25.74 8.36 8.67
CA PRO A 81 -25.86 7.06 8.02
C PRO A 81 -26.45 7.12 6.60
N GLU A 82 -27.34 8.08 6.32
CA GLU A 82 -27.99 8.19 5.02
C GLU A 82 -27.02 8.69 3.96
N VAL A 83 -26.26 9.75 4.26
CA VAL A 83 -25.22 10.31 3.38
C VAL A 83 -24.18 9.25 3.04
N LEU A 84 -23.70 8.52 4.04
CA LEU A 84 -22.71 7.47 3.82
C LEU A 84 -23.29 6.27 3.07
N SER A 85 -24.53 5.86 3.38
CA SER A 85 -25.19 4.77 2.65
C SER A 85 -25.39 5.12 1.18
N GLU A 86 -25.81 6.35 0.87
CA GLU A 86 -25.96 6.85 -0.48
C GLU A 86 -24.61 6.82 -1.22
N PHE A 87 -23.56 7.36 -0.61
CA PHE A 87 -22.20 7.30 -1.17
C PHE A 87 -21.77 5.86 -1.47
N ILE A 88 -21.89 4.95 -0.50
CA ILE A 88 -21.44 3.56 -0.64
C ILE A 88 -22.20 2.84 -1.74
N ASN A 89 -23.52 3.00 -1.79
CA ASN A 89 -24.34 2.32 -2.80
C ASN A 89 -24.08 2.86 -4.21
N ASN A 90 -23.87 4.17 -4.35
CA ASN A 90 -23.57 4.79 -5.64
C ASN A 90 -22.15 4.45 -6.14
N ASN A 91 -21.22 4.18 -5.23
CA ASN A 91 -19.81 3.96 -5.55
C ASN A 91 -19.34 2.54 -5.22
N ILE A 92 -20.25 1.56 -5.09
CA ILE A 92 -19.90 0.20 -4.63
C ILE A 92 -18.79 -0.44 -5.47
N ALA A 93 -18.75 -0.14 -6.76
CA ALA A 93 -17.74 -0.60 -7.71
C ALA A 93 -16.32 -0.10 -7.40
N ASP A 94 -16.21 0.98 -6.62
CA ASP A 94 -14.95 1.58 -6.19
C ASP A 94 -14.44 1.07 -4.85
N GLY A 95 -15.24 0.25 -4.18
CA GLY A 95 -14.90 -0.34 -2.90
C GLY A 95 -13.86 -1.46 -2.99
N TYR A 96 -13.33 -1.81 -1.82
CA TYR A 96 -12.32 -2.85 -1.63
C TYR A 96 -12.80 -3.85 -0.58
N ILE A 97 -12.59 -5.15 -0.80
CA ILE A 97 -12.82 -6.14 0.25
C ILE A 97 -11.60 -6.16 1.17
N LEU A 98 -11.71 -5.50 2.33
CA LEU A 98 -10.67 -5.45 3.35
C LEU A 98 -10.56 -6.78 4.12
N ASP A 99 -11.70 -7.44 4.35
CA ASP A 99 -11.77 -8.78 4.95
C ASP A 99 -13.00 -9.53 4.41
N GLY A 100 -12.87 -10.84 4.22
CA GLY A 100 -13.95 -11.71 3.79
C GLY A 100 -13.86 -12.22 2.36
N MET A 101 -12.71 -12.08 1.69
CA MET A 101 -12.54 -12.58 0.31
C MET A 101 -12.92 -14.06 0.14
N GLN A 102 -12.43 -14.92 1.04
CA GLN A 102 -12.73 -16.36 0.99
C GLN A 102 -14.22 -16.66 1.27
N ARG A 103 -14.86 -15.83 2.11
CA ARG A 103 -16.31 -15.93 2.36
C ARG A 103 -17.11 -15.56 1.12
N MET A 104 -16.70 -14.54 0.37
CA MET A 104 -17.32 -14.17 -0.91
C MET A 104 -17.15 -15.24 -1.98
N ILE A 105 -15.96 -15.84 -2.10
CA ILE A 105 -15.73 -16.99 -3.00
C ILE A 105 -16.65 -18.17 -2.62
N THR A 106 -16.69 -18.50 -1.34
CA THR A 106 -17.53 -19.62 -0.86
C THR A 106 -19.02 -19.35 -1.07
N LEU A 107 -19.47 -18.10 -0.87
CA LEU A 107 -20.85 -17.70 -1.14
C LEU A 107 -21.21 -17.83 -2.62
N LYS A 108 -20.31 -17.38 -3.51
CA LYS A 108 -20.50 -17.55 -4.95
C LYS A 108 -20.60 -19.02 -5.34
N ASP A 109 -19.73 -19.87 -4.80
CA ASP A 109 -19.82 -21.31 -5.06
C ASP A 109 -21.12 -21.91 -4.51
N ALA A 110 -21.52 -21.54 -3.30
CA ALA A 110 -22.75 -22.02 -2.65
C ALA A 110 -24.01 -21.63 -3.44
N SER A 111 -23.98 -20.53 -4.19
CA SER A 111 -25.10 -20.12 -5.06
C SER A 111 -25.43 -21.10 -6.18
N THR A 112 -24.53 -22.04 -6.47
CA THR A 112 -24.74 -23.10 -7.46
C THR A 112 -25.39 -24.37 -6.90
N LEU A 113 -25.57 -24.44 -5.57
CA LEU A 113 -26.12 -25.61 -4.89
C LEU A 113 -27.64 -25.55 -4.76
N ASN A 114 -28.29 -26.71 -4.83
CA ASN A 114 -29.72 -26.83 -4.55
C ASN A 114 -30.01 -26.44 -3.09
N GLY A 115 -31.05 -25.61 -2.90
CA GLY A 115 -31.44 -25.11 -1.57
C GLY A 115 -30.81 -23.77 -1.19
N TYR A 116 -29.98 -23.18 -2.04
CA TYR A 116 -29.51 -21.81 -1.85
C TYR A 116 -30.67 -20.81 -1.82
N VAL A 117 -30.63 -19.88 -0.86
CA VAL A 117 -31.63 -18.83 -0.69
C VAL A 117 -30.92 -17.48 -0.74
N GLY A 118 -31.06 -16.78 -1.86
CA GLY A 118 -30.36 -15.52 -2.13
C GLY A 118 -30.83 -14.31 -1.33
N THR A 119 -32.06 -14.37 -0.81
CA THR A 119 -32.65 -13.30 0.02
C THR A 119 -32.14 -13.29 1.46
N ARG A 120 -31.31 -14.26 1.86
CA ARG A 120 -30.75 -14.33 3.21
C ARG A 120 -29.84 -13.14 3.49
N THR A 121 -29.90 -12.65 4.72
CA THR A 121 -29.14 -11.50 5.18
C THR A 121 -27.65 -11.79 5.25
N LEU A 122 -26.86 -10.87 4.69
CA LEU A 122 -25.42 -10.75 4.89
C LEU A 122 -25.14 -9.49 5.69
N TYR A 123 -24.36 -9.63 6.76
CA TYR A 123 -23.83 -8.49 7.50
C TYR A 123 -22.60 -7.96 6.80
N VAL A 124 -22.50 -6.63 6.71
CA VAL A 124 -21.39 -5.95 6.05
C VAL A 124 -20.90 -4.83 6.97
N ASN A 125 -19.60 -4.79 7.19
CA ASN A 125 -18.93 -3.65 7.80
C ASN A 125 -18.37 -2.80 6.66
N VAL A 126 -18.55 -1.49 6.71
CA VAL A 126 -17.99 -0.57 5.72
C VAL A 126 -17.13 0.46 6.44
N ILE A 127 -15.94 0.70 5.90
CA ILE A 127 -14.98 1.68 6.41
C ILE A 127 -14.78 2.72 5.33
N VAL A 128 -14.99 3.99 5.65
CA VAL A 128 -14.65 5.11 4.78
C VAL A 128 -13.50 5.86 5.44
N ALA A 129 -12.27 5.58 4.98
CA ALA A 129 -11.05 6.12 5.56
C ALA A 129 -10.61 7.40 4.85
N GLU A 130 -9.89 8.25 5.59
CA GLU A 130 -9.31 9.48 5.04
C GLU A 130 -8.27 9.19 3.94
N ARG A 131 -7.42 8.17 4.14
CA ARG A 131 -6.37 7.80 3.19
C ARG A 131 -6.08 6.29 3.21
N TYR A 132 -5.51 5.77 2.12
CA TYR A 132 -5.16 4.35 1.96
C TYR A 132 -4.22 3.81 3.06
N ASP A 133 -3.24 4.62 3.47
CA ASP A 133 -2.24 4.23 4.49
C ASP A 133 -2.89 3.77 5.80
N LEU A 134 -4.04 4.36 6.16
CA LEU A 134 -4.76 4.05 7.38
C LEU A 134 -5.54 2.72 7.29
N LEU A 135 -6.05 2.37 6.10
CA LEU A 135 -6.66 1.07 5.85
C LEU A 135 -5.63 -0.04 5.98
N LEU A 136 -4.43 0.18 5.44
CA LEU A 136 -3.32 -0.76 5.53
C LEU A 136 -2.81 -0.92 6.96
N TYR A 137 -2.65 0.20 7.69
CA TYR A 137 -2.38 0.18 9.12
C TYR A 137 -3.40 -0.71 9.84
N ARG A 138 -4.71 -0.53 9.63
CA ARG A 138 -5.73 -1.42 10.22
C ARG A 138 -5.56 -2.88 9.82
N MET A 139 -5.27 -3.19 8.57
CA MET A 139 -5.05 -4.58 8.13
C MET A 139 -3.87 -5.24 8.85
N ILE A 140 -2.77 -4.51 9.04
CA ILE A 140 -1.55 -4.95 9.69
C ILE A 140 -1.75 -5.09 11.20
N THR A 141 -2.48 -4.14 11.79
CA THR A 141 -2.53 -3.97 13.25
C THR A 141 -3.69 -4.69 13.92
N LEU A 142 -4.85 -4.76 13.27
CA LEU A 142 -6.10 -5.26 13.86
C LEU A 142 -6.47 -6.69 13.41
N ASN A 143 -5.69 -7.32 12.52
CA ASN A 143 -5.84 -8.74 12.16
C ASN A 143 -4.88 -9.69 12.92
N ASN A 144 -4.20 -9.19 13.96
CA ASN A 144 -3.25 -9.96 14.75
C ASN A 144 -3.96 -11.12 15.48
N GLY A 145 -3.61 -12.37 15.13
CA GLY A 145 -4.11 -13.60 15.76
C GLY A 145 -4.79 -14.61 14.82
N GLN A 146 -5.11 -14.23 13.58
CA GLN A 146 -5.54 -15.17 12.53
C GLN A 146 -4.37 -15.51 11.61
N LYS A 147 -4.37 -16.67 10.93
CA LYS A 147 -3.28 -17.07 10.01
C LYS A 147 -3.13 -15.98 8.93
N PRO A 148 -2.11 -15.10 8.98
CA PRO A 148 -2.20 -13.84 8.26
C PRO A 148 -2.03 -14.01 6.76
N MET A 149 -2.57 -13.05 6.03
CA MET A 149 -1.96 -12.64 4.78
C MET A 149 -0.60 -12.01 5.13
N THR A 150 0.48 -12.37 4.43
CA THR A 150 1.80 -11.77 4.73
C THR A 150 1.67 -10.26 4.57
N ALA A 151 2.32 -9.49 5.44
CA ALA A 151 2.17 -8.04 5.45
C ALA A 151 2.66 -7.45 4.13
N ARG A 152 3.68 -8.06 3.52
CA ARG A 152 4.13 -7.78 2.14
C ARG A 152 3.01 -7.93 1.11
N HIS A 153 2.23 -9.01 1.18
CA HIS A 153 1.11 -9.20 0.25
C HIS A 153 -0.03 -8.22 0.53
N GLN A 154 -0.30 -7.85 1.79
CA GLN A 154 -1.25 -6.76 2.13
C GLN A 154 -0.82 -5.44 1.51
N ILE A 155 0.47 -5.12 1.62
CA ILE A 155 1.06 -3.92 1.02
C ILE A 155 0.92 -3.97 -0.50
N GLU A 156 1.31 -5.05 -1.17
CA GLU A 156 1.16 -5.19 -2.63
C GLU A 156 -0.30 -5.07 -3.11
N MET A 157 -1.24 -5.67 -2.37
CA MET A 157 -2.68 -5.60 -2.69
C MET A 157 -3.21 -4.16 -2.61
N LEU A 158 -2.82 -3.42 -1.58
CA LEU A 158 -3.23 -2.03 -1.44
C LEU A 158 -2.37 -1.08 -2.28
N THR A 159 -1.15 -1.45 -2.64
CA THR A 159 -0.32 -0.66 -3.55
C THR A 159 -1.03 -0.52 -4.88
N LYS A 160 -1.71 -1.55 -5.39
CA LYS A 160 -2.54 -1.42 -6.60
C LYS A 160 -3.73 -0.45 -6.45
N GLY A 161 -4.36 -0.39 -5.27
CA GLY A 161 -5.47 0.54 -5.01
C GLY A 161 -5.03 1.96 -4.64
N ALA A 162 -3.87 2.09 -3.99
CA ALA A 162 -3.22 3.35 -3.61
C ALA A 162 -2.43 3.99 -4.78
N ILE A 163 -2.04 3.18 -5.77
CA ILE A 163 -1.63 3.59 -7.12
C ILE A 163 -2.90 3.92 -7.94
N ASP A 164 -3.86 4.62 -7.35
CA ASP A 164 -4.80 5.40 -8.16
C ASP A 164 -4.09 6.69 -8.58
N ILE A 165 -3.13 6.52 -9.47
CA ILE A 165 -2.37 7.58 -10.15
C ILE A 165 -3.09 8.05 -11.41
N SER A 166 -4.42 7.94 -11.43
CA SER A 166 -5.24 8.52 -12.49
C SER A 166 -4.90 10.01 -12.65
N GLY A 167 -4.14 10.33 -13.69
CA GLY A 167 -3.64 11.69 -13.96
C GLY A 167 -2.14 11.93 -13.73
N THR A 168 -1.34 10.95 -13.30
CA THR A 168 0.12 11.07 -13.30
C THR A 168 0.77 10.28 -14.44
N ASN A 169 1.90 10.75 -14.95
CA ASN A 169 2.68 10.06 -15.99
C ASN A 169 3.56 8.92 -15.42
N LEU A 170 3.20 8.32 -14.28
CA LEU A 170 3.96 7.24 -13.66
C LEU A 170 3.50 5.89 -14.18
N GLU A 171 4.26 5.29 -15.10
CA GLU A 171 3.95 3.95 -15.59
C GLU A 171 4.49 2.91 -14.60
N VAL A 172 3.59 2.16 -13.96
CA VAL A 172 3.94 1.05 -13.04
C VAL A 172 3.50 -0.27 -13.66
N VAL A 173 4.43 -1.22 -13.76
CA VAL A 173 4.21 -2.52 -14.39
C VAL A 173 4.41 -3.66 -13.42
N SER A 174 3.55 -4.67 -13.53
CA SER A 174 3.72 -5.94 -12.80
C SER A 174 4.78 -6.82 -13.46
N GLU A 175 5.30 -7.79 -12.71
CA GLU A 175 6.24 -8.80 -13.24
C GLU A 175 5.65 -9.55 -14.45
N LYS A 176 4.36 -9.90 -14.42
CA LYS A 176 3.70 -10.59 -15.55
C LYS A 176 3.63 -9.76 -16.83
N GLN A 177 3.41 -8.46 -16.71
CA GLN A 177 3.40 -7.57 -17.88
C GLN A 177 4.80 -7.45 -18.49
N THR A 178 5.85 -7.52 -17.67
CA THR A 178 7.24 -7.46 -18.12
C THR A 178 7.77 -8.79 -18.67
N GLU A 179 7.18 -9.92 -18.29
CA GLU A 179 7.43 -11.23 -18.92
C GLU A 179 6.95 -11.30 -20.38
N LEU A 180 5.80 -10.68 -20.67
CA LEU A 180 5.18 -10.70 -21.99
C LEU A 180 5.74 -9.63 -22.93
N THR A 181 6.18 -8.48 -22.42
CA THR A 181 6.69 -7.38 -23.23
C THR A 181 7.71 -6.55 -22.43
N LYS A 182 8.85 -6.20 -23.04
CA LYS A 182 9.79 -5.25 -22.43
C LYS A 182 9.21 -3.84 -22.50
N ILE A 183 8.50 -3.44 -21.45
CA ILE A 183 8.03 -2.06 -21.27
C ILE A 183 9.22 -1.23 -20.80
N ARG A 184 9.68 -0.30 -21.65
CA ARG A 184 10.77 0.62 -21.32
C ARG A 184 10.25 1.73 -20.42
N ASN A 185 11.11 2.27 -19.57
CA ASN A 185 10.83 3.44 -18.71
C ASN A 185 9.78 3.27 -17.59
N ALA A 186 9.23 2.06 -17.39
CA ALA A 186 8.27 1.81 -16.32
C ALA A 186 8.91 1.42 -14.97
N PHE A 187 8.27 1.82 -13.87
CA PHE A 187 8.57 1.38 -12.51
C PHE A 187 8.02 -0.03 -12.27
N ARG A 188 8.73 -0.86 -11.50
CA ARG A 188 8.23 -2.19 -11.15
C ARG A 188 7.30 -2.08 -9.95
N MET A 189 6.17 -2.77 -10.00
CA MET A 189 5.23 -2.84 -8.89
C MET A 189 5.89 -3.37 -7.60
N SER A 190 6.83 -4.32 -7.73
CA SER A 190 7.64 -4.83 -6.61
C SER A 190 8.40 -3.72 -5.90
N ASP A 191 9.04 -2.83 -6.66
CA ASP A 191 9.93 -1.80 -6.13
C ASP A 191 9.09 -0.69 -5.47
N VAL A 192 7.94 -0.35 -6.06
CA VAL A 192 6.97 0.59 -5.47
C VAL A 192 6.38 0.03 -4.18
N ALA A 193 6.03 -1.26 -4.12
CA ALA A 193 5.55 -1.90 -2.91
C ALA A 193 6.62 -1.93 -1.80
N GLU A 194 7.90 -2.12 -2.15
CA GLU A 194 9.01 -2.05 -1.20
C GLU A 194 9.23 -0.64 -0.65
N ALA A 195 9.14 0.37 -1.51
CA ALA A 195 9.19 1.77 -1.10
C ALA A 195 8.01 2.12 -0.18
N TYR A 196 6.81 1.65 -0.50
CA TYR A 196 5.64 1.84 0.34
C TYR A 196 5.78 1.14 1.69
N THR A 197 6.34 -0.07 1.70
CA THR A 197 6.68 -0.79 2.94
C THR A 197 7.60 0.04 3.82
N ALA A 198 8.64 0.64 3.23
CA ALA A 198 9.58 1.50 3.95
C ALA A 198 8.94 2.79 4.46
N TYR A 199 8.03 3.37 3.69
CA TYR A 199 7.23 4.51 4.13
C TYR A 199 6.38 4.18 5.37
N LEU A 200 5.68 3.04 5.36
CA LEU A 200 4.81 2.61 6.46
C LEU A 200 5.60 2.25 7.71
N SER A 201 6.71 1.53 7.57
CA SER A 201 7.53 1.08 8.72
C SER A 201 8.52 2.14 9.21
N ASP A 202 8.60 3.27 8.53
CA ASP A 202 9.63 4.29 8.67
C ASP A 202 11.06 3.70 8.72
N SER A 203 11.28 2.64 7.93
CA SER A 203 12.53 1.88 7.95
C SER A 203 13.04 1.54 6.58
N LEU A 204 14.34 1.74 6.37
CA LEU A 204 15.04 1.46 5.12
C LEU A 204 15.35 -0.03 4.94
N HIS A 205 15.37 -0.81 6.02
CA HIS A 205 15.88 -2.18 6.05
C HIS A 205 14.79 -3.18 6.38
N ASN A 206 13.88 -3.38 5.42
CA ASN A 206 12.75 -4.30 5.55
C ASN A 206 13.03 -5.68 4.91
N GLN A 207 14.23 -5.86 4.37
CA GLN A 207 14.65 -7.09 3.72
C GLN A 207 15.84 -7.66 4.47
N ASN A 208 15.58 -8.61 5.35
CA ASN A 208 16.65 -9.45 5.89
C ASN A 208 16.41 -10.88 5.43
N THR A 209 17.09 -11.28 4.35
CA THR A 209 16.95 -12.59 3.69
C THR A 209 17.29 -13.77 4.61
N LYS A 210 17.93 -13.50 5.76
CA LYS A 210 18.25 -14.50 6.80
C LYS A 210 17.11 -14.73 7.79
N ILE A 211 16.07 -13.89 7.77
CA ILE A 211 14.92 -13.99 8.67
C ILE A 211 13.78 -14.71 7.93
N ILE A 212 13.15 -15.67 8.61
CA ILE A 212 11.98 -16.40 8.10
C ILE A 212 10.85 -15.39 7.90
N GLU A 213 10.11 -15.51 6.78
CA GLU A 213 9.04 -14.60 6.35
C GLU A 213 8.05 -14.22 7.47
N SER A 214 7.64 -15.18 8.32
CA SER A 214 6.73 -14.91 9.44
C SER A 214 7.32 -13.95 10.50
N LYS A 215 8.63 -14.02 10.76
CA LYS A 215 9.31 -13.09 11.68
C LYS A 215 9.49 -11.71 11.05
N LEU A 216 9.66 -11.65 9.73
CA LEU A 216 9.70 -10.36 9.02
C LEU A 216 8.34 -9.67 9.08
N ASP A 217 7.24 -10.42 8.93
CA ASP A 217 5.89 -9.89 9.10
C ASP A 217 5.67 -9.36 10.53
N GLU A 218 6.06 -10.10 11.56
CA GLU A 218 5.98 -9.64 12.96
C GLU A 218 6.79 -8.36 13.21
N ILE A 219 8.03 -8.29 12.70
CA ILE A 219 8.86 -7.09 12.79
C ILE A 219 8.23 -5.92 12.05
N LEU A 220 7.66 -6.15 10.86
CA LEU A 220 7.02 -5.12 10.07
C LEU A 220 5.78 -4.58 10.77
N VAL A 221 4.93 -5.46 11.31
CA VAL A 221 3.78 -5.08 12.14
C VAL A 221 4.24 -4.24 13.33
N GLY A 222 5.28 -4.68 14.05
CA GLY A 222 5.86 -3.94 15.16
C GLY A 222 6.33 -2.55 14.75
N ARG A 223 7.09 -2.43 13.66
CA ARG A 223 7.57 -1.13 13.16
C ARG A 223 6.45 -0.22 12.69
N VAL A 224 5.44 -0.75 12.01
CA VAL A 224 4.27 0.04 11.58
C VAL A 224 3.48 0.54 12.79
N MET A 225 3.37 -0.27 13.86
CA MET A 225 2.76 0.15 15.12
C MET A 225 3.56 1.22 15.85
N GLU A 226 4.90 1.11 15.83
CA GLU A 226 5.81 2.10 16.40
C GLU A 226 5.90 3.38 15.56
N SER A 227 5.60 3.29 14.26
CA SER A 227 5.60 4.43 13.35
C SER A 227 4.43 5.37 13.64
N ASP A 228 4.67 6.68 13.51
CA ASP A 228 3.62 7.71 13.62
C ASP A 228 2.84 7.89 12.29
N ILE A 229 2.58 6.78 11.59
CA ILE A 229 1.99 6.79 10.25
C ILE A 229 0.59 7.40 10.24
N THR A 230 -0.14 7.38 11.34
CA THR A 230 -1.48 7.98 11.43
C THR A 230 -1.44 9.51 11.43
N ASN A 231 -0.30 10.11 11.80
CA ASN A 231 -0.05 11.54 11.80
C ASN A 231 0.97 12.00 10.75
N ALA A 232 1.43 11.10 9.88
CA ALA A 232 2.36 11.44 8.79
C ALA A 232 1.86 12.65 7.97
N GLN A 233 2.72 13.65 7.85
CA GLN A 233 2.43 14.95 7.22
C GLN A 233 2.08 14.81 5.73
N TYR A 234 2.81 13.95 5.02
CA TYR A 234 2.60 13.69 3.60
C TYR A 234 2.23 12.23 3.38
N THR A 235 1.30 12.01 2.46
CA THR A 235 0.87 10.67 2.03
C THR A 235 1.85 10.05 1.04
N PHE A 236 1.83 8.72 0.92
CA PHE A 236 2.61 8.05 -0.12
C PHE A 236 2.21 8.47 -1.54
N SER A 237 0.92 8.75 -1.77
CA SER A 237 0.42 9.24 -3.06
C SER A 237 1.00 10.61 -3.45
N GLU A 238 1.16 11.51 -2.48
CA GLU A 238 1.82 12.81 -2.74
C GLU A 238 3.30 12.62 -3.09
N ILE A 239 3.99 11.69 -2.43
CA ILE A 239 5.38 11.34 -2.76
C ILE A 239 5.46 10.74 -4.18
N LEU A 240 4.55 9.84 -4.55
CA LEU A 240 4.47 9.31 -5.92
C LEU A 240 4.21 10.39 -6.96
N THR A 241 3.42 11.41 -6.62
CA THR A 241 3.16 12.55 -7.50
C THR A 241 4.45 13.34 -7.77
N GLU A 242 5.28 13.55 -6.75
CA GLU A 242 6.59 14.19 -6.93
C GLU A 242 7.57 13.31 -7.72
N ILE A 243 7.57 12.00 -7.49
CA ILE A 243 8.33 11.05 -8.33
C ILE A 243 7.90 11.18 -9.79
N ALA A 244 6.59 11.24 -10.04
CA ALA A 244 6.01 11.37 -11.37
C ALA A 244 6.42 12.70 -12.05
N ARG A 245 6.54 13.79 -11.30
CA ARG A 245 7.04 15.08 -11.78
C ARG A 245 8.54 15.03 -12.11
N LEU A 246 9.35 14.49 -11.21
CA LEU A 246 10.80 14.48 -11.31
C LEU A 246 11.32 13.54 -12.41
N GLN A 247 10.65 12.42 -12.68
CA GLN A 247 11.04 11.47 -13.73
C GLN A 247 10.90 12.00 -15.17
N SER A 248 10.41 13.23 -15.35
CA SER A 248 10.34 13.88 -16.68
C SER A 248 11.73 14.04 -17.33
N VAL A 249 12.79 13.99 -16.55
CA VAL A 249 14.19 13.89 -17.03
C VAL A 249 14.64 12.44 -16.96
N ASP A 250 15.20 11.93 -18.05
CA ASP A 250 15.61 10.52 -18.19
C ASP A 250 16.56 10.06 -17.07
N GLN A 251 17.52 10.90 -16.69
CA GLN A 251 18.46 10.59 -15.63
C GLN A 251 17.81 10.48 -14.26
N ASN A 252 16.86 11.38 -13.94
CA ASN A 252 16.08 11.30 -12.71
C ASN A 252 15.25 10.02 -12.68
N ARG A 253 14.63 9.67 -13.82
CA ARG A 253 13.84 8.45 -13.94
C ARG A 253 14.69 7.22 -13.65
N ASP A 254 15.88 7.12 -14.23
CA ASP A 254 16.75 5.97 -14.01
C ASP A 254 17.25 5.89 -12.57
N TRP A 255 17.55 7.04 -11.95
CA TRP A 255 17.91 7.12 -10.53
C TRP A 255 16.76 6.69 -9.61
N LEU A 256 15.54 7.19 -9.85
CA LEU A 256 14.34 6.90 -9.07
C LEU A 256 13.84 5.46 -9.28
N ARG A 257 14.14 4.82 -10.41
CA ARG A 257 13.81 3.41 -10.66
C ARG A 257 14.76 2.43 -9.98
N GLN A 258 15.90 2.91 -9.48
CA GLN A 258 16.80 2.09 -8.68
C GLN A 258 16.18 1.90 -7.29
N VAL A 259 15.86 0.65 -6.94
CA VAL A 259 15.04 0.35 -5.74
C VAL A 259 15.59 0.91 -4.42
N ASN A 260 16.92 0.97 -4.25
CA ASN A 260 17.53 1.52 -3.03
C ASN A 260 17.34 3.04 -2.96
N ASN A 261 17.51 3.74 -4.07
CA ASN A 261 17.24 5.17 -4.19
C ASN A 261 15.75 5.44 -4.02
N LEU A 262 14.86 4.62 -4.59
CA LEU A 262 13.41 4.77 -4.43
C LEU A 262 12.98 4.65 -2.97
N ILE A 263 13.49 3.64 -2.25
CA ILE A 263 13.26 3.45 -0.82
C ILE A 263 13.79 4.67 -0.04
N GLY A 264 15.04 5.07 -0.28
CA GLY A 264 15.65 6.20 0.41
C GLY A 264 14.91 7.52 0.15
N PHE A 265 14.61 7.81 -1.11
CA PHE A 265 13.82 8.96 -1.54
C PHE A 265 12.47 8.99 -0.83
N THR A 266 11.75 7.88 -0.83
CA THR A 266 10.41 7.80 -0.23
C THR A 266 10.46 8.12 1.26
N VAL A 267 11.40 7.53 2.01
CA VAL A 267 11.50 7.74 3.46
C VAL A 267 12.01 9.15 3.78
N GLY A 268 12.94 9.69 3.00
CA GLY A 268 13.41 11.07 3.17
C GLY A 268 12.31 12.10 2.87
N ALA A 269 11.56 11.88 1.78
CA ALA A 269 10.48 12.76 1.35
C ALA A 269 9.35 12.91 2.37
N LYS A 270 9.17 11.95 3.30
CA LYS A 270 8.24 12.07 4.44
C LYS A 270 8.48 13.33 5.27
N ARG A 271 9.70 13.86 5.26
CA ARG A 271 10.14 15.00 6.09
C ARG A 271 10.46 16.25 5.27
N SER A 272 10.65 16.12 3.95
CA SER A 272 11.17 17.18 3.10
C SER A 272 10.36 17.40 1.81
N LEU A 273 9.12 16.90 1.71
CA LEU A 273 8.36 16.97 0.45
C LEU A 273 8.18 18.41 -0.08
N ASN A 274 8.03 19.40 0.80
CA ASN A 274 7.95 20.80 0.40
C ASN A 274 9.26 21.32 -0.22
N ASP A 275 10.40 20.90 0.29
CA ASP A 275 11.71 21.27 -0.26
C ASP A 275 11.91 20.59 -1.62
N ILE A 276 11.49 19.32 -1.76
CA ILE A 276 11.50 18.59 -3.04
C ILE A 276 10.64 19.30 -4.09
N ARG A 277 9.45 19.79 -3.70
CA ARG A 277 8.54 20.55 -4.58
C ARG A 277 9.18 21.84 -5.11
N ALA A 278 10.06 22.46 -4.34
CA ALA A 278 10.78 23.67 -4.76
C ALA A 278 11.88 23.39 -5.80
N VAL A 279 12.36 22.14 -5.93
CA VAL A 279 13.38 21.77 -6.90
C VAL A 279 12.73 21.33 -8.22
N ASN A 280 13.06 22.03 -9.32
CA ASN A 280 12.57 21.63 -10.64
C ASN A 280 13.31 20.37 -11.16
N PRO A 281 12.75 19.63 -12.13
CA PRO A 281 13.34 18.38 -12.59
C PRO A 281 14.77 18.50 -13.16
N ALA A 282 15.11 19.61 -13.83
CA ALA A 282 16.44 19.81 -14.40
C ALA A 282 17.49 20.04 -13.29
N ASP A 283 17.15 20.85 -12.29
CA ASP A 283 18.02 21.09 -11.14
C ASP A 283 18.19 19.83 -10.29
N PHE A 284 17.13 19.04 -10.13
CA PHE A 284 17.19 17.74 -9.47
C PHE A 284 18.15 16.79 -10.19
N SER A 285 18.20 16.83 -11.52
CA SER A 285 19.15 16.03 -12.31
C SER A 285 20.60 16.40 -12.04
N GLN A 286 20.90 17.70 -11.92
CA GLN A 286 22.27 18.14 -11.57
C GLN A 286 22.65 17.69 -10.16
N LYS A 287 21.71 17.76 -9.22
CA LYS A 287 21.90 17.32 -7.83
C LYS A 287 22.15 15.81 -7.74
N ILE A 288 21.40 15.01 -8.51
CA ILE A 288 21.63 13.56 -8.61
C ILE A 288 22.99 13.24 -9.24
N ILE A 289 23.45 14.00 -10.23
CA ILE A 289 24.80 13.79 -10.81
C ILE A 289 25.87 13.95 -9.72
N THR A 290 25.80 15.02 -8.93
CA THR A 290 26.75 15.25 -7.82
C THR A 290 26.63 14.16 -6.76
N PHE A 291 25.41 13.74 -6.41
CA PHE A 291 25.16 12.62 -5.50
C PHE A 291 25.82 11.33 -5.99
N GLU A 292 25.63 10.94 -7.25
CA GLU A 292 26.20 9.71 -7.81
C GLU A 292 27.73 9.78 -7.87
N ALA A 293 28.30 10.92 -8.26
CA ALA A 293 29.75 11.11 -8.26
C ALA A 293 30.35 10.92 -6.86
N ALA A 294 29.72 11.49 -5.83
CA ALA A 294 30.14 11.31 -4.44
C ALA A 294 29.92 9.87 -3.93
N PHE A 295 28.82 9.23 -4.34
CA PHE A 295 28.53 7.85 -3.96
C PHE A 295 29.54 6.87 -4.58
N ASP A 296 29.94 7.08 -5.83
CA ASP A 296 30.92 6.24 -6.54
C ASP A 296 32.33 6.34 -5.94
N ALA A 297 32.64 7.41 -5.22
CA ALA A 297 33.89 7.56 -4.48
C ALA A 297 33.96 6.64 -3.23
N ILE A 298 32.83 6.11 -2.76
CA ILE A 298 32.79 5.18 -1.62
C ILE A 298 33.43 3.85 -2.01
N ASN A 299 34.28 3.30 -1.14
CA ASN A 299 34.93 2.02 -1.39
C ASN A 299 33.94 0.84 -1.26
N THR A 300 33.35 0.44 -2.39
CA THR A 300 32.34 -0.63 -2.49
C THR A 300 32.80 -2.00 -1.99
N SER A 301 34.12 -2.27 -1.93
CA SER A 301 34.67 -3.53 -1.42
C SER A 301 34.59 -3.69 0.10
N LYS A 302 34.36 -2.59 0.82
CA LYS A 302 34.36 -2.56 2.29
C LYS A 302 32.98 -2.35 2.91
N VAL A 303 31.96 -2.12 2.08
CA VAL A 303 30.64 -1.67 2.55
C VAL A 303 29.51 -2.47 1.92
N ASN A 304 28.37 -2.55 2.61
CA ASN A 304 27.14 -3.06 2.01
C ASN A 304 26.52 -1.96 1.13
N VAL A 305 26.89 -1.95 -0.15
CA VAL A 305 26.49 -0.92 -1.13
C VAL A 305 24.98 -0.67 -1.13
N GLY A 306 24.17 -1.73 -1.08
CA GLY A 306 22.70 -1.60 -1.07
C GLY A 306 22.14 -1.03 0.23
N LYS A 307 22.80 -1.28 1.38
CA LYS A 307 22.44 -0.67 2.67
C LYS A 307 22.70 0.84 2.61
N TYR A 308 23.94 1.24 2.36
CA TYR A 308 24.34 2.65 2.39
C TYR A 308 23.70 3.47 1.27
N ARG A 309 23.44 2.89 0.09
CA ARG A 309 22.69 3.60 -0.95
C ARG A 309 21.31 4.04 -0.47
N ARG A 310 20.61 3.21 0.32
CA ARG A 310 19.32 3.59 0.92
C ARG A 310 19.49 4.68 1.97
N GLU A 311 20.45 4.52 2.87
CA GLU A 311 20.71 5.45 3.98
C GLU A 311 21.14 6.82 3.49
N LEU A 312 22.09 6.88 2.57
CA LEU A 312 22.57 8.12 1.99
C LEU A 312 21.52 8.78 1.10
N SER A 313 20.76 8.01 0.31
CA SER A 313 19.62 8.57 -0.45
C SER A 313 18.57 9.16 0.49
N ARG A 314 18.25 8.48 1.59
CA ARG A 314 17.33 8.99 2.62
C ARG A 314 17.86 10.26 3.25
N HIS A 315 19.11 10.27 3.69
CA HIS A 315 19.73 11.44 4.32
C HIS A 315 19.80 12.64 3.37
N TYR A 316 20.18 12.41 2.11
CA TYR A 316 20.25 13.43 1.08
C TYR A 316 18.88 14.04 0.77
N ILE A 317 17.86 13.20 0.58
CA ILE A 317 16.52 13.66 0.24
C ILE A 317 15.83 14.33 1.44
N GLU A 318 16.02 13.82 2.65
CA GLU A 318 15.52 14.42 3.89
C GLU A 318 16.08 15.83 4.14
N ASN A 319 17.35 16.06 3.78
CA ASN A 319 18.03 17.34 3.97
C ASN A 319 18.27 18.06 2.62
N ILE A 320 17.40 17.83 1.63
CA ILE A 320 17.61 18.34 0.27
C ILE A 320 17.67 19.86 0.21
N ALA A 321 17.04 20.60 1.13
CA ALA A 321 17.14 22.07 1.17
C ALA A 321 18.60 22.56 1.35
N GLU A 322 19.39 21.82 2.12
CA GLU A 322 20.79 22.16 2.43
C GLU A 322 21.76 21.40 1.52
N LEU A 323 21.65 20.07 1.49
CA LEU A 323 22.60 19.19 0.80
C LEU A 323 22.55 19.34 -0.73
N ALA A 324 21.48 19.90 -1.27
CA ALA A 324 21.38 20.25 -2.68
C ALA A 324 22.33 21.38 -3.12
N ALA A 325 22.90 22.14 -2.18
CA ALA A 325 23.88 23.18 -2.46
C ALA A 325 25.33 22.67 -2.37
N PHE A 326 25.54 21.45 -1.86
CA PHE A 326 26.87 20.90 -1.68
C PHE A 326 27.49 20.55 -3.03
N ASP A 327 28.80 20.81 -3.15
CA ASP A 327 29.59 20.29 -4.24
C ASP A 327 29.96 18.80 -4.02
N GLN A 328 30.64 18.21 -5.00
CA GLN A 328 31.03 16.81 -4.96
C GLN A 328 31.92 16.50 -3.75
N SER A 329 32.93 17.33 -3.46
CA SER A 329 33.89 17.07 -2.37
C SER A 329 33.22 17.14 -1.00
N GLN A 330 32.26 18.06 -0.82
CA GLN A 330 31.47 18.16 0.40
C GLN A 330 30.57 16.93 0.60
N LEU A 331 29.94 16.43 -0.47
CA LEU A 331 29.14 15.19 -0.39
C LEU A 331 30.01 13.94 -0.19
N GLU A 332 31.20 13.88 -0.77
CA GLU A 332 32.16 12.79 -0.54
C GLU A 332 32.57 12.70 0.93
N GLU A 333 32.89 13.84 1.55
CA GLU A 333 33.23 13.91 2.97
C GLU A 333 32.05 13.46 3.85
N LEU A 334 30.85 13.96 3.55
CA LEU A 334 29.62 13.56 4.25
C LEU A 334 29.38 12.05 4.14
N PHE A 335 29.43 11.50 2.93
CA PHE A 335 29.18 10.08 2.69
C PHE A 335 30.26 9.19 3.31
N PHE A 336 31.51 9.64 3.31
CA PHE A 336 32.60 8.95 3.99
C PHE A 336 32.34 8.87 5.50
N ASN A 337 31.92 9.96 6.13
CA ASN A 337 31.63 10.00 7.56
C ASN A 337 30.45 9.10 7.93
N GLU A 338 29.37 9.13 7.16
CA GLU A 338 28.17 8.30 7.36
C GLU A 338 28.41 6.80 7.11
N THR A 339 29.47 6.44 6.37
CA THR A 339 29.79 5.04 6.05
C THR A 339 30.89 4.43 6.94
N MET A 340 31.56 5.24 7.77
CA MET A 340 32.59 4.80 8.72
C MET A 340 32.06 4.56 10.15
N THR A 341 30.81 4.94 10.42
CA THR A 341 30.18 4.89 11.76
C THR A 341 29.57 3.53 12.14
N ASP A 342 29.65 2.52 11.27
CA ASP A 342 29.38 1.10 11.58
C ASP A 342 30.66 0.27 11.56
#